data_AF-A0A8B7JHX5-F1
#
_entry.id   AF-A0A8B7JHX5-F1
#
_cell.length_a   1.000
_cell.length_b   1.000
_cell.length_c   1.000
_cell.angle_alpha   90.00
_cell.angle_beta   90.00
_cell.angle_gamma   90.00
#
_symmetry.space_group_name_H-M   'P 1'
#
loop_
_entity.id
_entity.type
_entity.pdbx_description
1 polymer ?
#
loop_
_entity_poly.entity_id
_entity_poly.type
_entity_poly.pdbx_seq_one_letter_code
_entity_poly.pdbx_strand_id
1 'polypeptide(L)'
;MGTVGAVGAVGRCRVPWVAVDDMGHWDTVYSFDLELRVAKERSWPAVGPCAAALRWLERYYCLRGTGFQRFDPVTGEVPPGYPRDVRDYFVPCPGRGGQYFRLDSQRDGWHAWPLEHTWPELQGEVDAAFAWDKKMYLIQGSQVSIYRSDQGYKRVEGYPRALHDELGVINVDAAFTCPHSGRAALPAGNSIRLVDLTETPRRAEVAVPLPHAHVDGALCTDDGIFLFHGPNYYKYQSVAELTG
;
A
#
# COMPACT_ATOMS: atom_id res chain seq x y z
N MET A 1 -0.40 -10.65 -14.63
CA MET A 1 -0.45 -10.80 -13.16
C MET A 1 0.04 -9.48 -12.58
N GLY A 2 -0.82 -8.74 -11.88
CA GLY A 2 -0.42 -7.46 -11.27
C GLY A 2 0.47 -7.73 -10.07
N THR A 3 1.63 -7.12 -10.02
CA THR A 3 2.56 -7.15 -8.89
C THR A 3 2.00 -6.29 -7.77
N VAL A 4 1.63 -6.92 -6.66
CA VAL A 4 1.25 -6.24 -5.41
C VAL A 4 2.47 -6.21 -4.52
N GLY A 5 3.05 -5.02 -4.30
CA GLY A 5 4.10 -4.81 -3.31
C GLY A 5 3.50 -4.10 -2.09
N ALA A 6 3.60 -4.70 -0.92
CA ALA A 6 3.40 -4.00 0.34
C ALA A 6 4.75 -3.37 0.73
N VAL A 7 4.76 -2.06 0.96
CA VAL A 7 5.96 -1.31 1.39
C VAL A 7 5.68 -0.81 2.80
N GLY A 8 6.42 -1.33 3.79
CA GLY A 8 6.49 -0.74 5.13
C GLY A 8 7.24 0.59 5.04
N ALA A 9 6.59 1.70 5.39
CA ALA A 9 7.23 3.01 5.40
C ALA A 9 7.76 3.33 6.80
N VAL A 10 9.09 3.43 6.93
CA VAL A 10 9.76 4.05 8.09
C VAL A 10 10.30 5.42 7.66
N GLY A 11 9.79 6.50 8.24
CA GLY A 11 10.29 7.86 8.04
C GLY A 11 9.20 8.93 8.16
N ARG A 12 9.42 9.93 9.03
CA ARG A 12 8.48 11.03 9.35
C ARG A 12 7.67 11.48 8.13
N CYS A 13 6.34 11.57 8.27
CA CYS A 13 5.45 12.10 7.22
C CYS A 13 6.01 13.41 6.68
N ARG A 14 6.65 13.37 5.50
CA ARG A 14 7.12 14.56 4.82
C ARG A 14 5.99 15.04 3.95
N VAL A 15 5.25 16.02 4.45
CA VAL A 15 4.34 16.85 3.67
C VAL A 15 5.18 17.63 2.66
N PRO A 16 5.05 17.40 1.34
CA PRO A 16 5.40 18.44 0.39
C PRO A 16 4.28 19.46 0.49
N TRP A 17 4.46 20.46 1.35
CA TRP A 17 3.67 21.67 1.24
C TRP A 17 3.94 22.27 -0.13
N VAL A 18 2.93 22.31 -1.00
CA VAL A 18 2.83 23.46 -1.89
C VAL A 18 2.14 24.51 -1.04
N ALA A 19 2.94 25.36 -0.41
CA ALA A 19 2.42 26.59 0.15
C ALA A 19 1.88 27.42 -1.03
N VAL A 20 0.56 27.50 -1.14
CA VAL A 20 -0.06 28.60 -1.89
C VAL A 20 -0.26 29.69 -0.85
N ASP A 21 0.38 30.81 -1.11
CA ASP A 21 0.42 32.01 -0.27
C ASP A 21 -0.97 32.44 0.19
N ASP A 22 -0.97 33.07 1.36
CA ASP A 22 -2.06 33.73 2.05
C ASP A 22 -3.32 34.00 1.21
N MET A 23 -4.35 33.21 1.47
CA MET A 23 -5.67 33.39 0.90
C MET A 23 -6.67 33.54 2.04
N GLY A 24 -6.40 34.57 2.84
CA GLY A 24 -7.29 35.08 3.87
C GLY A 24 -8.57 35.65 3.24
N HIS A 25 -9.69 35.24 3.83
CA HIS A 25 -10.94 35.99 3.86
C HIS A 25 -11.82 36.00 2.61
N TRP A 26 -12.21 34.83 2.09
CA TRP A 26 -13.39 34.78 1.22
C TRP A 26 -14.17 33.48 1.40
N ASP A 27 -15.38 33.61 1.93
CA ASP A 27 -16.41 32.55 2.00
C ASP A 27 -17.06 32.29 0.63
N THR A 28 -16.53 32.91 -0.43
CA THR A 28 -17.17 33.02 -1.74
C THR A 28 -16.40 32.22 -2.77
N VAL A 29 -17.07 31.25 -3.40
CA VAL A 29 -16.48 30.44 -4.48
C VAL A 29 -16.78 31.10 -5.82
N TYR A 30 -15.80 31.18 -6.72
CA TYR A 30 -15.99 31.66 -8.09
C TYR A 30 -15.70 30.53 -9.09
N SER A 31 -16.64 30.29 -10.00
CA SER A 31 -16.40 29.44 -11.18
C SER A 31 -16.03 30.34 -12.35
N PHE A 32 -14.84 30.15 -12.93
CA PHE A 32 -14.39 30.92 -14.09
C PHE A 32 -14.67 30.16 -15.39
N ASP A 33 -15.41 30.78 -16.29
CA ASP A 33 -15.67 30.28 -17.63
C ASP A 33 -14.49 30.66 -18.55
N LEU A 34 -13.73 29.68 -19.04
CA LEU A 34 -12.53 29.93 -19.84
C LEU A 34 -12.85 30.44 -21.25
N GLU A 35 -13.98 30.04 -21.83
CA GLU A 35 -14.40 30.47 -23.16
C GLU A 35 -14.91 31.91 -23.12
N LEU A 36 -15.77 32.20 -22.15
CA LEU A 36 -16.38 33.52 -21.98
C LEU A 36 -15.48 34.50 -21.22
N ARG A 37 -14.45 34.00 -20.53
CA ARG A 37 -13.56 34.76 -19.63
C ARG A 37 -14.31 35.53 -18.54
N VAL A 38 -15.36 34.93 -17.98
CA VAL A 38 -16.21 35.54 -16.95
C VAL A 38 -16.18 34.69 -15.68
N ALA A 39 -15.99 35.34 -14.53
CA ALA A 39 -16.18 34.73 -13.22
C ALA A 39 -17.67 34.77 -12.83
N LYS A 40 -18.20 33.62 -12.39
CA LYS A 40 -19.55 33.51 -11.81
C LYS A 40 -19.41 33.13 -10.34
N GLU A 41 -19.97 33.95 -9.47
CA GLU A 41 -20.06 33.65 -8.04
C GLU A 41 -20.95 32.42 -7.82
N ARG A 42 -20.52 31.54 -6.91
CA ARG A 42 -21.19 30.30 -6.53
C ARG A 42 -21.29 30.23 -5.01
N SER A 43 -22.49 29.92 -4.52
CA SER A 43 -22.74 29.69 -3.10
C SER A 43 -22.82 28.19 -2.82
N TRP A 44 -21.76 27.64 -2.23
CA TRP A 44 -21.64 26.22 -1.90
C TRP A 44 -21.40 26.04 -0.40
N PRO A 45 -22.43 26.19 0.45
CA PRO A 45 -22.28 26.17 1.91
C PRO A 45 -21.76 24.83 2.43
N ALA A 46 -22.08 23.72 1.76
CA ALA A 46 -21.55 22.40 2.11
C ALA A 46 -20.04 22.29 1.85
N VAL A 47 -19.53 22.97 0.80
CA VAL A 47 -18.10 22.98 0.43
C VAL A 47 -17.29 23.89 1.33
N GLY A 48 -17.88 25.00 1.80
CA GLY A 48 -17.29 26.01 2.69
C GLY A 48 -15.89 26.51 2.28
N PRO A 49 -15.15 27.19 3.18
CA PRO A 49 -13.84 27.73 2.85
C PRO A 49 -12.79 26.62 2.70
N CYS A 50 -11.97 26.70 1.66
CA CYS A 50 -10.91 25.74 1.37
C CYS A 50 -9.54 26.41 1.58
N ALA A 51 -8.63 25.74 2.29
CA ALA A 51 -7.22 26.16 2.35
C ALA A 51 -6.49 25.84 1.03
N ALA A 52 -6.88 24.74 0.38
CA ALA A 52 -6.47 24.38 -0.98
C ALA A 52 -7.58 23.57 -1.66
N ALA A 53 -7.55 23.50 -2.99
CA ALA A 53 -8.42 22.61 -3.74
C ALA A 53 -7.64 21.89 -4.84
N LEU A 54 -7.99 20.64 -5.13
CA LEU A 54 -7.36 19.87 -6.20
C LEU A 54 -8.38 19.05 -6.98
N ARG A 55 -8.08 18.80 -8.26
CA ARG A 55 -8.78 17.85 -9.13
C ARG A 55 -7.92 16.61 -9.30
N TRP A 56 -8.47 15.44 -8.99
CA TRP A 56 -7.79 14.15 -9.14
C TRP A 56 -8.79 13.08 -9.57
N LEU A 57 -8.45 12.32 -10.63
CA LEU A 57 -9.34 11.32 -11.24
C LEU A 57 -10.77 11.83 -11.48
N GLU A 58 -10.89 13.00 -12.10
CA GLU A 58 -12.18 13.65 -12.38
C GLU A 58 -13.02 14.00 -11.15
N ARG A 59 -12.42 13.95 -9.95
CA ARG A 59 -13.05 14.32 -8.68
C ARG A 59 -12.41 15.58 -8.13
N TYR A 60 -13.22 16.39 -7.45
CA TYR A 60 -12.83 17.68 -6.92
C TYR A 60 -12.82 17.64 -5.41
N TYR A 61 -11.73 18.12 -4.82
CA TYR A 61 -11.48 18.02 -3.38
C TYR A 61 -11.16 19.39 -2.80
N CYS A 62 -11.76 19.70 -1.68
CA CYS A 62 -11.47 20.87 -0.85
C CYS A 62 -10.69 20.40 0.39
N LEU A 63 -9.51 20.98 0.63
CA LEU A 63 -8.63 20.66 1.74
C LEU A 63 -8.70 21.75 2.80
N ARG A 64 -8.78 21.33 4.07
CA ARG A 64 -8.82 22.18 5.25
C ARG A 64 -7.94 21.59 6.35
N GLY A 65 -6.73 22.12 6.52
CA GLY A 65 -5.72 21.52 7.39
C GLY A 65 -5.39 20.10 6.93
N THR A 66 -5.51 19.11 7.83
CA THR A 66 -5.37 17.68 7.48
C THR A 66 -6.67 17.04 7.01
N GLY A 67 -7.79 17.76 7.04
CA GLY A 67 -9.07 17.27 6.54
C GLY A 67 -9.26 17.56 5.06
N PHE A 68 -9.99 16.70 4.35
CA PHE A 68 -10.46 16.97 3.01
C PHE A 68 -11.90 16.52 2.81
N GLN A 69 -12.58 17.11 1.83
CA GLN A 69 -13.91 16.71 1.40
C GLN A 69 -14.01 16.70 -0.13
N ARG A 70 -14.69 15.68 -0.67
CA ARG A 70 -15.03 15.65 -2.10
C ARG A 70 -16.31 16.44 -2.33
N PHE A 71 -16.36 17.18 -3.43
CA PHE A 71 -17.57 17.91 -3.82
C PHE A 71 -17.85 17.75 -5.33
N ASP A 72 -19.10 17.99 -5.71
CA ASP A 72 -19.51 18.15 -7.10
C ASP A 72 -19.17 19.56 -7.60
N PRO A 73 -18.39 19.73 -8.69
CA PRO A 73 -17.92 21.03 -9.16
C PRO A 73 -19.01 21.91 -9.80
N VAL A 74 -20.21 21.37 -10.02
CA VAL A 74 -21.36 22.09 -10.60
C VAL A 74 -22.34 22.47 -9.49
N THR A 75 -22.71 21.51 -8.64
CA THR A 75 -23.74 21.71 -7.61
C THR A 75 -23.17 22.14 -6.25
N GLY A 76 -21.91 21.83 -5.96
CA GLY A 76 -21.31 22.02 -4.64
C GLY A 76 -21.78 21.00 -3.60
N GLU A 77 -22.42 19.91 -4.00
CA GLU A 77 -22.84 18.86 -3.08
C GLU A 77 -21.65 18.07 -2.53
N VAL A 78 -21.68 17.79 -1.23
CA VAL A 78 -20.67 16.99 -0.52
C VAL A 78 -21.33 15.68 -0.11
N PRO A 79 -20.88 14.54 -0.65
CA PRO A 79 -21.41 13.23 -0.30
C PRO A 79 -21.21 12.90 1.20
N PRO A 80 -22.01 11.98 1.77
CA PRO A 80 -21.85 11.60 3.17
C PRO A 80 -20.49 10.95 3.44
N GLY A 81 -20.00 11.09 4.67
CA GLY A 81 -18.72 10.51 5.12
C GLY A 81 -17.50 11.39 4.89
N TYR A 82 -17.69 12.71 4.86
CA TYR A 82 -16.64 13.74 4.89
C TYR A 82 -16.82 14.64 6.12
N PRO A 83 -15.75 15.32 6.60
CA PRO A 83 -14.39 15.30 6.08
C PRO A 83 -13.63 13.99 6.39
N ARG A 84 -12.57 13.71 5.62
CA ARG A 84 -11.64 12.59 5.81
C ARG A 84 -10.22 13.11 6.00
N ASP A 85 -9.31 12.33 6.58
CA ASP A 85 -7.93 12.77 6.82
C ASP A 85 -7.04 12.52 5.61
N VAL A 86 -6.29 13.54 5.14
CA VAL A 86 -5.41 13.42 3.97
C VAL A 86 -4.31 12.36 4.14
N ARG A 87 -3.91 12.09 5.39
CA ARG A 87 -2.89 11.09 5.75
C ARG A 87 -3.38 9.65 5.64
N ASP A 88 -4.68 9.46 5.43
CA ASP A 88 -5.28 8.15 5.24
C ASP A 88 -5.61 7.88 3.76
N TYR A 89 -5.39 8.85 2.86
CA TYR A 89 -5.81 8.73 1.45
C TYR A 89 -4.73 9.20 0.46
N PHE A 90 -4.18 10.39 0.70
CA PHE A 90 -3.26 11.06 -0.24
C PHE A 90 -1.80 10.93 0.15
N VAL A 91 -1.50 10.78 1.45
CA VAL A 91 -0.13 10.78 1.97
C VAL A 91 0.11 9.51 2.78
N PRO A 92 1.07 8.64 2.40
CA PRO A 92 1.46 7.52 3.25
C PRO A 92 2.10 8.05 4.54
N CYS A 93 1.54 7.66 5.68
CA CYS A 93 2.08 8.00 6.99
C CYS A 93 2.46 6.73 7.77
N PRO A 94 3.72 6.60 8.23
CA PRO A 94 4.14 5.52 9.11
C PRO A 94 3.26 5.42 10.37
N GLY A 95 2.96 4.20 10.82
CA GLY A 95 2.14 3.93 12.00
C GLY A 95 0.62 4.12 11.78
N ARG A 96 0.20 4.40 10.54
CA ARG A 96 -1.18 4.26 10.07
C ARG A 96 -1.28 3.07 9.12
N GLY A 97 -0.85 1.91 9.60
CA GLY A 97 -0.95 0.64 8.88
C GLY A 97 -2.34 0.33 8.35
N GLY A 98 -2.47 -0.78 7.62
CA GLY A 98 -3.76 -1.16 7.04
C GLY A 98 -4.05 -0.50 5.71
N GLN A 99 -3.02 0.02 5.02
CA GLN A 99 -3.14 0.58 3.68
C GLN A 99 -2.13 -0.04 2.71
N TYR A 100 -2.46 -0.05 1.43
CA TYR A 100 -1.56 -0.50 0.36
C TYR A 100 -1.68 0.38 -0.88
N PHE A 101 -0.63 0.38 -1.69
CA PHE A 101 -0.62 1.04 -2.99
C PHE A 101 -0.64 0.01 -4.11
N ARG A 102 -1.31 0.36 -5.20
CA ARG A 102 -1.22 -0.38 -6.46
C ARG A 102 -0.19 0.28 -7.36
N LEU A 103 0.86 -0.47 -7.70
CA LEU A 103 1.93 0.00 -8.57
C LEU A 103 1.65 -0.24 -10.06
N ASP A 104 0.59 -0.96 -10.40
CA ASP A 104 0.21 -1.28 -11.79
C ASP A 104 -0.69 -0.22 -12.45
N SER A 105 -1.34 0.65 -11.66
CA SER A 105 -2.27 1.69 -12.15
C SER A 105 -1.63 3.09 -12.19
N GLN A 106 -0.30 3.21 -12.35
CA GLN A 106 0.42 4.49 -12.20
C GLN A 106 -0.08 5.61 -13.13
N ARG A 107 -0.64 5.26 -14.30
CA ARG A 107 -1.20 6.22 -15.27
C ARG A 107 -2.36 7.05 -14.68
N ASP A 108 -3.05 6.51 -13.69
CA ASP A 108 -4.21 7.11 -13.02
C ASP A 108 -3.82 7.83 -11.71
N GLY A 109 -2.51 7.87 -11.40
CA GLY A 109 -1.97 8.43 -10.17
C GLY A 109 -1.89 7.44 -9.02
N TRP A 110 -1.41 7.91 -7.87
CA TRP A 110 -1.10 7.10 -6.69
C TRP A 110 -2.15 7.31 -5.60
N HIS A 111 -2.72 6.22 -5.07
CA HIS A 111 -3.65 6.27 -3.94
C HIS A 111 -3.41 5.08 -3.00
N ALA A 112 -3.34 5.37 -1.70
CA ALA A 112 -3.37 4.37 -0.65
C ALA A 112 -4.80 3.84 -0.43
N TRP A 113 -5.03 2.55 -0.61
CA TRP A 113 -6.32 1.92 -0.32
C TRP A 113 -6.26 1.18 1.02
N PRO A 114 -7.33 1.18 1.82
CA PRO A 114 -7.43 0.30 2.97
C PRO A 114 -7.27 -1.18 2.54
N LEU A 115 -6.56 -1.98 3.32
CA LEU A 115 -6.36 -3.41 3.05
C LEU A 115 -7.70 -4.14 2.89
N GLU A 116 -8.65 -3.87 3.79
CA GLU A 116 -9.98 -4.49 3.81
C GLU A 116 -10.77 -4.32 2.50
N HIS A 117 -10.46 -3.28 1.71
CA HIS A 117 -11.10 -3.05 0.41
C HIS A 117 -10.78 -4.14 -0.61
N THR A 118 -9.59 -4.74 -0.55
CA THR A 118 -9.17 -5.83 -1.45
C THR A 118 -9.12 -7.18 -0.76
N TRP A 119 -8.72 -7.21 0.51
CA TRP A 119 -8.64 -8.42 1.32
C TRP A 119 -9.64 -8.29 2.47
N PRO A 120 -10.88 -8.79 2.31
CA PRO A 120 -11.92 -8.65 3.32
C PRO A 120 -11.44 -9.14 4.68
N GLU A 121 -11.78 -8.40 5.72
CA GLU A 121 -11.43 -8.68 7.11
C GLU A 121 -9.91 -8.64 7.42
N LEU A 122 -9.07 -8.14 6.50
CA LEU A 122 -7.67 -7.85 6.76
C LEU A 122 -7.51 -6.42 7.29
N GLN A 123 -6.98 -6.30 8.49
CA GLN A 123 -6.77 -5.01 9.17
C GLN A 123 -5.39 -4.97 9.84
N GLY A 124 -4.86 -3.78 10.06
CA GLY A 124 -3.55 -3.60 10.70
C GLY A 124 -2.36 -3.71 9.75
N GLU A 125 -1.17 -3.89 10.30
CA GLU A 125 0.09 -3.92 9.55
C GLU A 125 0.38 -5.30 8.97
N VAL A 126 0.94 -5.34 7.77
CA VAL A 126 1.39 -6.56 7.10
C VAL A 126 2.90 -6.53 7.08
N ASP A 127 3.53 -7.50 7.72
CA ASP A 127 4.98 -7.59 7.82
C ASP A 127 5.59 -8.14 6.54
N ALA A 128 4.92 -9.11 5.92
CA ALA A 128 5.41 -9.75 4.71
C ALA A 128 4.27 -10.28 3.83
N ALA A 129 4.51 -10.32 2.52
CA ALA A 129 3.53 -10.81 1.55
C ALA A 129 4.22 -11.54 0.40
N PHE A 130 3.65 -12.67 -0.05
CA PHE A 130 4.14 -13.37 -1.24
C PHE A 130 3.02 -14.14 -1.95
N ALA A 131 3.15 -14.32 -3.26
CA ALA A 131 2.12 -14.95 -4.08
C ALA A 131 2.58 -16.30 -4.62
N TRP A 132 1.76 -17.34 -4.45
CA TRP A 132 2.07 -18.66 -4.97
C TRP A 132 0.79 -19.42 -5.32
N ASP A 133 0.78 -20.10 -6.46
CA ASP A 133 -0.35 -20.93 -6.91
C ASP A 133 -1.72 -20.22 -6.82
N LYS A 134 -1.81 -19.03 -7.42
CA LYS A 134 -3.02 -18.17 -7.42
C LYS A 134 -3.55 -17.85 -6.01
N LYS A 135 -2.67 -17.90 -5.00
CA LYS A 135 -2.96 -17.50 -3.64
C LYS A 135 -2.01 -16.39 -3.23
N MET A 136 -2.55 -15.45 -2.46
CA MET A 136 -1.81 -14.37 -1.82
C MET A 136 -1.67 -14.72 -0.34
N TYR A 137 -0.44 -14.78 0.14
CA TYR A 137 -0.11 -15.01 1.54
C TYR A 137 0.24 -13.66 2.17
N LEU A 138 -0.43 -13.31 3.26
CA LEU A 138 -0.24 -12.05 3.99
C LEU A 138 0.07 -12.39 5.44
N ILE A 139 1.23 -11.95 5.92
CA ILE A 139 1.76 -12.30 7.24
C ILE A 139 1.64 -11.09 8.16
N GLN A 140 1.08 -11.31 9.35
CA GLN A 140 0.90 -10.30 10.39
C GLN A 140 1.33 -10.92 11.74
N GLY A 141 2.47 -10.48 12.24
CA GLY A 141 3.17 -11.06 13.39
C GLY A 141 3.40 -12.55 13.21
N SER A 142 2.82 -13.34 14.12
CA SER A 142 2.94 -14.80 14.13
C SER A 142 1.80 -15.53 13.39
N GLN A 143 1.03 -14.81 12.57
CA GLN A 143 -0.10 -15.36 11.82
C GLN A 143 0.07 -15.14 10.32
N VAL A 144 -0.49 -16.07 9.53
CA VAL A 144 -0.61 -15.94 8.08
C VAL A 144 -2.06 -16.05 7.66
N SER A 145 -2.49 -15.18 6.75
CA SER A 145 -3.76 -15.25 6.05
C SER A 145 -3.54 -15.59 4.58
N ILE A 146 -4.38 -16.47 4.02
CA ILE A 146 -4.32 -16.85 2.61
C ILE A 146 -5.59 -16.41 1.89
N TYR A 147 -5.42 -15.73 0.77
CA TYR A 147 -6.51 -15.27 -0.10
C TYR A 147 -6.37 -15.84 -1.51
N ARG A 148 -7.48 -16.20 -2.15
CA ARG A 148 -7.51 -16.69 -3.54
C ARG A 148 -7.51 -15.53 -4.52
N SER A 149 -6.41 -15.31 -5.24
CA SER A 149 -6.28 -14.17 -6.15
C SER A 149 -7.11 -14.32 -7.43
N ASP A 150 -7.51 -15.54 -7.79
CA ASP A 150 -8.33 -15.83 -8.97
C ASP A 150 -9.84 -15.60 -8.76
N GLN A 151 -10.26 -15.42 -7.51
CA GLN A 151 -11.67 -15.22 -7.12
C GLN A 151 -11.87 -13.91 -6.35
N GLY A 152 -11.20 -12.84 -6.79
CA GLY A 152 -11.34 -11.51 -6.19
C GLY A 152 -10.83 -11.44 -4.75
N TYR A 153 -9.79 -12.20 -4.41
CA TYR A 153 -9.18 -12.23 -3.07
C TYR A 153 -10.16 -12.64 -1.95
N LYS A 154 -10.87 -13.76 -2.15
CA LYS A 154 -11.62 -14.40 -1.06
C LYS A 154 -10.68 -15.13 -0.10
N ARG A 155 -10.82 -14.91 1.22
CA ARG A 155 -10.03 -15.61 2.24
C ARG A 155 -10.32 -17.11 2.21
N VAL A 156 -9.26 -17.93 2.32
CA VAL A 156 -9.37 -19.39 2.43
C VAL A 156 -9.93 -19.74 3.81
N GLU A 157 -10.85 -20.70 3.85
CA GLU A 157 -11.44 -21.17 5.10
C GLU A 157 -10.37 -21.75 6.04
N GLY A 158 -10.48 -21.45 7.34
CA GLY A 158 -9.52 -21.86 8.35
C GLY A 158 -8.34 -20.90 8.56
N TYR A 159 -8.23 -19.82 7.79
CA TYR A 159 -7.24 -18.75 7.99
C TYR A 159 -7.85 -17.51 8.66
N PRO A 160 -7.08 -16.76 9.48
CA PRO A 160 -5.63 -16.89 9.72
C PRO A 160 -5.20 -18.12 10.53
N ARG A 161 -3.99 -18.62 10.25
CA ARG A 161 -3.34 -19.72 11.00
C ARG A 161 -1.99 -19.29 11.55
N ALA A 162 -1.46 -20.05 12.51
CA ALA A 162 -0.13 -19.81 13.04
C ALA A 162 0.93 -19.95 11.94
N LEU A 163 1.81 -18.96 11.82
CA LEU A 163 2.88 -18.92 10.83
C LEU A 163 3.81 -20.13 10.95
N HIS A 164 4.10 -20.53 12.19
CA HIS A 164 4.90 -21.70 12.51
C HIS A 164 4.29 -22.99 11.93
N ASP A 165 2.98 -23.18 12.09
CA ASP A 165 2.32 -24.40 11.65
C ASP A 165 2.19 -24.47 10.12
N GLU A 166 2.15 -23.30 9.46
CA GLU A 166 1.98 -23.17 8.02
C GLU A 166 3.30 -23.18 7.23
N LEU A 167 4.34 -22.52 7.74
CA LEU A 167 5.61 -22.30 7.03
C LEU A 167 6.85 -22.74 7.84
N GLY A 168 6.69 -23.16 9.09
CA GLY A 168 7.81 -23.61 9.94
C GLY A 168 8.70 -22.46 10.45
N VAL A 169 8.21 -21.22 10.47
CA VAL A 169 8.94 -20.04 10.95
C VAL A 169 8.12 -19.25 11.99
N ILE A 170 8.80 -18.54 12.88
CA ILE A 170 8.16 -17.81 13.99
C ILE A 170 7.80 -16.38 13.57
N ASN A 171 8.70 -15.71 12.86
CA ASN A 171 8.57 -14.34 12.37
C ASN A 171 9.40 -14.16 11.09
N VAL A 172 9.06 -13.13 10.32
CA VAL A 172 9.76 -12.73 9.09
C VAL A 172 9.66 -11.21 8.94
N ASP A 173 10.64 -10.60 8.29
CA ASP A 173 10.62 -9.16 7.97
C ASP A 173 10.19 -8.91 6.52
N ALA A 174 10.33 -9.92 5.66
CA ALA A 174 9.87 -9.87 4.29
C ALA A 174 9.56 -11.30 3.79
N ALA A 175 8.91 -11.41 2.65
CA ALA A 175 8.73 -12.68 1.96
C ALA A 175 8.63 -12.45 0.46
N PHE A 176 9.11 -13.41 -0.33
CA PHE A 176 8.90 -13.40 -1.77
C PHE A 176 8.94 -14.81 -2.35
N THR A 177 8.38 -14.94 -3.55
CA THR A 177 8.42 -16.14 -4.39
C THR A 177 8.81 -15.69 -5.78
N CYS A 178 9.81 -16.34 -6.36
CA CYS A 178 10.20 -16.03 -7.73
C CYS A 178 9.26 -16.69 -8.74
N PRO A 179 9.07 -16.11 -9.93
CA PRO A 179 8.34 -16.75 -11.02
C PRO A 179 8.84 -18.17 -11.25
N HIS A 180 7.91 -19.11 -11.45
CA HIS A 180 8.18 -20.53 -11.66
C HIS A 180 8.89 -21.27 -10.50
N SER A 181 9.09 -20.62 -9.35
CA SER A 181 9.64 -21.26 -8.15
C SER A 181 8.54 -21.95 -7.34
N GLY A 182 8.82 -23.18 -6.90
CA GLY A 182 8.05 -23.86 -5.86
C GLY A 182 8.40 -23.42 -4.44
N ARG A 183 9.36 -22.49 -4.27
CA ARG A 183 9.90 -22.10 -2.98
C ARG A 183 9.62 -20.65 -2.62
N ALA A 184 9.21 -20.41 -1.38
CA ALA A 184 9.19 -19.09 -0.77
C ALA A 184 10.52 -18.80 -0.08
N ALA A 185 10.97 -17.56 -0.21
CA ALA A 185 12.13 -17.03 0.49
C ALA A 185 11.66 -16.06 1.58
N LEU A 186 12.11 -16.28 2.80
CA LEU A 186 11.63 -15.64 4.02
C LEU A 186 12.79 -15.00 4.78
N PRO A 187 13.17 -13.75 4.44
CA PRO A 187 14.11 -12.95 5.21
C PRO A 187 13.63 -12.68 6.65
N ALA A 188 14.54 -12.80 7.61
CA ALA A 188 14.35 -12.42 9.01
C ALA A 188 15.70 -11.99 9.61
N GLY A 189 15.78 -10.72 10.05
CA GLY A 189 17.00 -10.06 10.45
C GLY A 189 18.06 -10.13 9.36
N ASN A 190 19.23 -10.66 9.71
CA ASN A 190 20.37 -10.82 8.80
C ASN A 190 20.43 -12.21 8.15
N SER A 191 19.30 -12.92 8.07
CA SER A 191 19.25 -14.29 7.55
C SER A 191 18.02 -14.50 6.65
N ILE A 192 18.09 -15.52 5.80
CA ILE A 192 16.99 -15.93 4.94
C ILE A 192 16.75 -17.42 5.08
N ARG A 193 15.47 -17.82 5.14
CA ARG A 193 15.05 -19.22 5.09
C ARG A 193 14.30 -19.49 3.79
N LEU A 194 14.50 -20.65 3.21
CA LEU A 194 13.69 -21.13 2.09
C LEU A 194 12.66 -22.14 2.60
N VAL A 195 11.47 -22.12 2.03
CA VAL A 195 10.39 -23.07 2.33
C VAL A 195 9.88 -23.64 1.01
N ASP A 196 9.89 -24.96 0.87
CA ASP A 196 9.22 -25.61 -0.26
C ASP A 196 7.70 -25.59 -0.05
N LEU A 197 6.99 -24.87 -0.92
CA LEU A 197 5.55 -24.69 -0.84
C LEU A 197 4.76 -25.88 -1.38
N THR A 198 5.43 -26.81 -2.09
CA THR A 198 4.84 -28.03 -2.66
C THR A 198 4.75 -29.16 -1.64
N GLU A 199 5.53 -29.10 -0.56
CA GLU A 199 5.52 -30.10 0.49
C GLU A 199 4.39 -29.88 1.50
N THR A 200 3.94 -30.96 2.14
CA THR A 200 2.99 -30.91 3.26
C THR A 200 3.32 -32.03 4.26
N PRO A 201 3.69 -31.71 5.52
CA PRO A 201 3.81 -30.38 6.11
C PRO A 201 5.02 -29.61 5.54
N ARG A 202 4.86 -28.30 5.36
CA ARG A 202 5.95 -27.43 4.92
C ARG A 202 6.98 -27.29 6.02
N ARG A 203 8.26 -27.27 5.66
CA ARG A 203 9.37 -27.07 6.60
C ARG A 203 10.31 -26.00 6.08
N ALA A 204 10.69 -25.09 6.97
CA ALA A 204 11.73 -24.13 6.67
C ALA A 204 13.10 -24.81 6.66
N GLU A 205 13.83 -24.57 5.58
CA GLU A 205 15.23 -24.95 5.45
C GLU A 205 16.12 -24.20 6.46
N VAL A 206 17.39 -24.61 6.54
CA VAL A 206 18.39 -23.96 7.37
C VAL A 206 18.55 -22.50 6.93
N ALA A 207 18.62 -21.60 7.92
CA ALA A 207 18.82 -20.18 7.65
C ALA A 207 20.21 -19.92 7.05
N VAL A 208 20.25 -19.13 5.98
CA VAL A 208 21.48 -18.72 5.30
C VAL A 208 21.72 -17.22 5.58
N PRO A 209 22.96 -16.76 5.75
CA PRO A 209 23.24 -15.34 5.95
C PRO A 209 22.78 -14.47 4.78
N LEU A 210 22.28 -13.28 5.08
CA LEU A 210 22.02 -12.22 4.11
C LEU A 210 23.13 -11.14 4.18
N PRO A 211 23.45 -10.49 3.06
CA PRO A 211 24.37 -9.35 3.04
C PRO A 211 23.75 -8.05 3.60
N HIS A 212 22.57 -8.14 4.21
CA HIS A 212 21.84 -7.02 4.80
C HIS A 212 21.58 -7.30 6.28
N ALA A 213 21.63 -6.25 7.12
CA ALA A 213 21.34 -6.39 8.55
C ALA A 213 19.86 -6.66 8.82
N HIS A 214 18.97 -6.07 8.01
CA HIS A 214 17.53 -6.32 7.95
C HIS A 214 16.99 -5.85 6.60
N VAL A 215 15.73 -6.21 6.30
CA VAL A 215 14.98 -5.74 5.13
C VAL A 215 13.55 -5.41 5.56
N ASP A 216 12.94 -4.41 4.93
CA ASP A 216 11.55 -3.99 5.22
C ASP A 216 10.54 -4.58 4.22
N GLY A 217 11.05 -5.19 3.15
CA GLY A 217 10.22 -5.75 2.10
C GLY A 217 11.06 -6.43 1.03
N ALA A 218 10.44 -7.33 0.29
CA ALA A 218 11.07 -8.04 -0.81
C ALA A 218 10.07 -8.34 -1.92
N LEU A 219 10.57 -8.40 -3.15
CA LEU A 219 9.79 -8.77 -4.33
C LEU A 219 10.70 -9.54 -5.29
N CYS A 220 10.17 -10.58 -5.92
CA CYS A 220 10.86 -11.22 -7.04
C CYS A 220 9.97 -11.15 -8.28
N THR A 221 10.55 -10.70 -9.39
CA THR A 221 9.93 -10.63 -10.71
C THR A 221 10.82 -11.34 -11.73
N ASP A 222 10.41 -11.36 -13.00
CA ASP A 222 11.25 -11.85 -14.09
C ASP A 222 12.56 -11.05 -14.26
N ASP A 223 12.61 -9.82 -13.72
CA ASP A 223 13.79 -8.97 -13.76
C ASP A 223 14.80 -9.26 -12.64
N GLY A 224 14.42 -10.04 -11.63
CA GLY A 224 15.24 -10.39 -10.48
C GLY A 224 14.57 -10.13 -9.13
N ILE A 225 15.39 -10.18 -8.08
CA ILE A 225 14.99 -9.98 -6.68
C ILE A 225 15.29 -8.55 -6.27
N PHE A 226 14.30 -7.90 -5.68
CA PHE A 226 14.37 -6.55 -5.14
C PHE A 226 14.19 -6.64 -3.62
N LEU A 227 15.17 -6.14 -2.87
CA LEU A 227 15.10 -5.99 -1.41
C LEU A 227 15.00 -4.52 -1.07
N PHE A 228 14.12 -4.18 -0.13
CA PHE A 228 13.86 -2.81 0.31
C PHE A 228 14.37 -2.63 1.74
N HIS A 229 15.06 -1.52 2.00
CA HIS A 229 15.53 -1.14 3.33
C HIS A 229 15.48 0.39 3.44
N GLY A 230 14.49 0.87 4.17
CA GLY A 230 14.09 2.26 4.31
C GLY A 230 13.83 2.88 2.94
N PRO A 231 14.52 4.00 2.60
CA PRO A 231 14.36 4.65 1.31
C PRO A 231 15.13 3.97 0.16
N ASN A 232 15.92 2.93 0.44
CA ASN A 232 16.80 2.30 -0.54
C ASN A 232 16.24 0.96 -1.01
N TYR A 233 16.63 0.57 -2.22
CA TYR A 233 16.39 -0.78 -2.73
C TYR A 233 17.67 -1.36 -3.34
N TYR A 234 17.78 -2.68 -3.31
CA TYR A 234 18.89 -3.45 -3.85
C TYR A 234 18.36 -4.51 -4.80
N LYS A 235 19.06 -4.74 -5.92
CA LYS A 235 18.67 -5.71 -6.94
C LYS A 235 19.69 -6.85 -7.03
N TYR A 236 19.18 -8.08 -7.10
CA TYR A 236 19.95 -9.31 -7.30
C TYR A 236 19.31 -10.11 -8.45
N GLN A 237 20.10 -10.90 -9.19
CA GLN A 237 19.59 -11.73 -10.28
C GLN A 237 18.92 -13.01 -9.77
N SER A 238 19.39 -13.55 -8.64
CA SER A 238 18.91 -14.83 -8.12
C SER A 238 19.12 -14.96 -6.62
N VAL A 239 18.47 -15.96 -6.01
CA VAL A 239 18.69 -16.30 -4.60
C VAL A 239 20.13 -16.73 -4.35
N ALA A 240 20.76 -17.43 -5.31
CA ALA A 240 22.15 -17.85 -5.20
C ALA A 240 23.09 -16.63 -5.07
N GLU A 241 22.92 -15.62 -5.93
CA GLU A 241 23.70 -14.37 -5.84
C GLU A 241 23.43 -13.62 -4.52
N LEU A 242 22.17 -13.63 -4.05
CA LEU A 242 21.80 -12.99 -2.80
C LEU A 242 22.47 -13.64 -1.58
N THR A 243 22.69 -14.96 -1.61
CA THR A 243 23.24 -15.71 -0.47
C THR A 243 24.74 -15.94 -0.53
N GLY A 244 25.42 -15.56 -1.62
CA GLY A 244 26.86 -15.73 -1.82
C GLY A 244 27.22 -17.00 -2.57
#